data_AF-A0A7Y8LBQ7-F1
#
_entry.id   AF-A0A7Y8LBQ7-F1
#
_cell.length_a   1.000
_cell.length_b   1.000
_cell.length_c   1.000
_cell.angle_alpha   90.00
_cell.angle_beta   90.00
_cell.angle_gamma   90.00
#
_symmetry.space_group_name_H-M   'P 1'
#
loop_
_entity.id
_entity.type
_entity.pdbx_description
1 polymer ?
#
loop_
_entity_poly.entity_id
_entity_poly.type
_entity_poly.pdbx_seq_one_letter_code
_entity_poly.pdbx_strand_id
1 'polypeptide(L)'
;MTPEIRIKDRKDQLADLQGAAHEFEAYFISNLLKVMRETVPKGALENKGGTYFYSFYDQEIGRLASQAGGLGLAKMIQEYTENMLPPSSFQNR
;
A
#
# COMPACT_ATOMS: atom_id res chain seq x y z
N MET A 1 -32.44 16.45 -7.80
CA MET A 1 -31.57 15.35 -7.36
C MET A 1 -30.45 15.94 -6.53
N THR A 2 -30.32 15.50 -5.29
CA THR A 2 -29.69 16.20 -4.17
C THR A 2 -28.14 16.13 -4.21
N PRO A 3 -27.45 17.24 -3.88
CA PRO A 3 -25.98 17.32 -3.89
C PRO A 3 -25.28 16.46 -2.82
N GLU A 4 -26.01 15.93 -1.82
CA GLU A 4 -25.45 15.05 -0.78
C GLU A 4 -24.89 13.71 -1.30
N ILE A 5 -25.51 13.13 -2.34
CA ILE A 5 -25.12 11.81 -2.85
C ILE A 5 -23.71 11.86 -3.47
N ARG A 6 -23.41 12.91 -4.25
CA ARG A 6 -22.14 13.04 -5.01
C ARG A 6 -20.91 13.34 -4.15
N ILE A 7 -21.08 13.85 -2.93
CA ILE A 7 -19.98 14.12 -1.99
C ILE A 7 -19.59 12.85 -1.22
N LYS A 8 -20.57 11.98 -0.94
CA LYS A 8 -20.35 10.68 -0.28
C LYS A 8 -19.52 9.75 -1.19
N ASP A 9 -19.91 9.65 -2.45
CA ASP A 9 -19.22 8.83 -3.45
C ASP A 9 -17.71 9.18 -3.58
N ARG A 10 -17.34 10.47 -3.51
CA ARG A 10 -15.93 10.88 -3.61
C ARG A 10 -15.10 10.58 -2.37
N LYS A 11 -15.67 10.74 -1.18
CA LYS A 11 -14.97 10.41 0.07
C LYS A 11 -14.73 8.90 0.17
N ASP A 12 -15.73 8.12 -0.23
CA ASP A 12 -15.64 6.66 -0.24
C ASP A 12 -14.58 6.20 -1.27
N GLN A 13 -14.55 6.79 -2.48
CA GLN A 13 -13.50 6.53 -3.47
C GLN A 13 -12.08 6.86 -3.00
N LEU A 14 -11.90 7.98 -2.29
CA LEU A 14 -10.59 8.35 -1.74
C LEU A 14 -10.15 7.40 -0.62
N ALA A 15 -11.08 6.97 0.24
CA ALA A 15 -10.82 6.00 1.28
C ALA A 15 -10.44 4.62 0.71
N ASP A 16 -11.17 4.17 -0.32
CA ASP A 16 -10.87 2.92 -1.03
C ASP A 16 -9.50 2.96 -1.69
N LEU A 17 -9.15 4.08 -2.32
CA LEU A 17 -7.85 4.28 -2.94
C LEU A 17 -6.73 4.28 -1.90
N GLN A 18 -6.92 4.95 -0.77
CA GLN A 18 -5.95 4.97 0.33
C GLN A 18 -5.72 3.54 0.85
N GLY A 19 -6.78 2.75 1.03
CA GLY A 19 -6.69 1.34 1.41
C GLY A 19 -5.87 0.53 0.39
N ALA A 20 -6.21 0.64 -0.89
CA ALA A 20 -5.49 -0.04 -1.97
C ALA A 20 -4.01 0.37 -2.06
N ALA A 21 -3.69 1.64 -1.79
CA ALA A 21 -2.32 2.14 -1.79
C ALA A 21 -1.48 1.54 -0.65
N HIS A 22 -2.06 1.41 0.55
CA HIS A 22 -1.42 0.71 1.68
C HIS A 22 -1.24 -0.79 1.42
N GLU A 23 -2.25 -1.45 0.84
CA GLU A 23 -2.15 -2.87 0.46
C GLU A 23 -1.03 -3.10 -0.57
N PHE A 24 -0.93 -2.22 -1.57
CA PHE A 24 0.14 -2.27 -2.56
C PHE A 24 1.53 -2.12 -1.92
N GLU A 25 1.71 -1.12 -1.05
CA GLU A 25 2.98 -0.91 -0.36
C GLU A 25 3.34 -2.10 0.54
N ALA A 26 2.38 -2.67 1.26
CA ALA A 26 2.58 -3.86 2.08
C ALA A 26 3.06 -5.05 1.24
N TYR A 27 2.41 -5.30 0.09
CA TYR A 27 2.83 -6.35 -0.85
C TYR A 27 4.24 -6.09 -1.39
N PHE A 28 4.55 -4.84 -1.75
CA PHE A 28 5.85 -4.46 -2.27
C PHE A 28 6.97 -4.68 -1.23
N ILE A 29 6.77 -4.25 0.01
CA ILE A 29 7.73 -4.47 1.11
C ILE A 29 7.95 -5.96 1.35
N SER A 30 6.87 -6.75 1.35
CA SER A 30 6.95 -8.21 1.50
C SER A 30 7.82 -8.83 0.40
N ASN A 31 7.62 -8.40 -0.86
CA ASN A 31 8.42 -8.85 -1.98
C ASN A 31 9.89 -8.39 -1.89
N LEU A 32 10.13 -7.16 -1.42
CA LEU A 32 11.48 -6.65 -1.20
C LEU A 32 12.25 -7.50 -0.18
N LEU A 33 11.62 -7.83 0.96
CA LEU A 33 12.19 -8.71 1.98
C LEU A 33 12.54 -10.09 1.43
N LYS A 34 11.63 -10.67 0.65
CA LYS A 34 11.85 -11.94 -0.04
C LYS A 34 13.09 -11.88 -0.95
N VAL A 35 13.17 -10.89 -1.84
CA VAL A 35 14.28 -10.76 -2.79
C VAL A 35 15.60 -10.50 -2.06
N MET A 36 15.60 -9.67 -1.01
CA MET A 36 16.80 -9.48 -0.17
C MET A 36 17.29 -10.79 0.44
N ARG A 37 16.39 -11.66 0.92
CA ARG A 37 16.76 -12.98 1.44
C ARG A 37 17.34 -13.90 0.36
N GLU A 38 16.82 -13.85 -0.87
CA GLU A 38 17.35 -14.61 -2.00
C GLU A 38 18.80 -14.23 -2.34
N THR A 39 19.25 -13.01 -1.99
CA THR A 39 20.65 -12.58 -2.17
C THR A 39 21.63 -13.13 -1.13
N VAL A 40 21.14 -13.73 -0.04
CA VAL A 40 22.01 -14.28 1.01
C VAL A 40 22.59 -15.63 0.54
N PRO A 41 23.93 -15.83 0.56
CA PRO A 41 24.56 -17.06 0.11
C PRO A 41 24.06 -18.30 0.89
N LYS A 42 23.81 -19.39 0.17
CA LYS A 42 23.22 -20.65 0.69
C LYS A 42 24.02 -21.29 1.84
N GLY A 43 25.30 -20.97 1.99
CA GLY A 43 26.14 -21.47 3.07
C GLY A 43 25.91 -20.85 4.46
N ALA A 44 25.16 -19.74 4.56
CA ALA A 44 24.96 -19.05 5.84
C ALA A 44 23.65 -19.43 6.57
N LEU A 45 22.61 -19.86 5.86
CA LEU A 45 21.25 -20.02 6.39
C LEU A 45 20.42 -21.15 5.73
N GLU A 46 21.04 -22.23 5.25
CA GLU A 46 20.26 -23.36 4.70
C GLU A 46 19.58 -24.19 5.81
N ASN A 47 18.35 -23.81 6.17
CA ASN A 47 17.39 -24.66 6.86
C ASN A 47 16.10 -24.73 6.03
N LYS A 48 15.97 -25.80 5.24
CA LYS A 48 14.86 -26.00 4.28
C LYS A 48 13.46 -26.06 4.91
N GLY A 49 13.35 -26.13 6.24
CA GLY A 49 12.08 -26.13 6.97
C GLY A 49 11.47 -24.75 7.25
N GLY A 50 12.23 -23.65 7.08
CA GLY A 50 11.78 -22.29 7.43
C GLY A 50 11.09 -21.51 6.31
N THR A 51 11.11 -22.00 5.07
CA THR A 51 10.74 -21.24 3.87
C THR A 51 9.30 -20.71 3.87
N TYR A 52 8.35 -21.48 4.42
CA TYR A 52 6.96 -21.04 4.58
C TYR A 52 6.75 -20.10 5.78
N PHE A 53 7.52 -20.27 6.86
CA PHE A 53 7.51 -19.33 7.98
C PHE A 53 7.97 -17.94 7.54
N TYR A 54 8.97 -17.92 6.66
CA TYR A 54 9.51 -16.69 6.10
C TYR A 54 8.50 -15.91 5.24
N SER A 55 7.66 -16.58 4.43
CA SER A 55 6.66 -15.87 3.62
C SER A 55 5.57 -15.20 4.46
N PHE A 56 5.06 -15.88 5.50
CA PHE A 56 4.07 -15.27 6.39
C PHE A 56 4.68 -14.16 7.24
N TYR A 57 5.94 -14.31 7.64
CA TYR A 57 6.68 -13.29 8.37
C TYR A 57 6.91 -12.04 7.52
N ASP A 58 7.34 -12.20 6.27
CA ASP A 58 7.56 -11.08 5.35
C ASP A 58 6.24 -10.33 5.05
N GLN A 59 5.12 -11.06 4.93
CA GLN A 59 3.78 -10.48 4.77
C GLN A 59 3.35 -9.64 5.97
N GLU A 60 3.54 -10.15 7.19
CA GLU A 60 3.15 -9.42 8.39
C GLU A 60 4.05 -8.20 8.62
N ILE A 61 5.35 -8.30 8.33
CA ILE A 61 6.24 -7.13 8.33
C ILE A 61 5.78 -6.12 7.29
N GLY A 62 5.48 -6.54 6.06
CA GLY A 62 4.99 -5.65 5.02
C GLY A 62 3.74 -4.89 5.44
N ARG A 63 2.76 -5.60 6.02
CA ARG A 63 1.52 -5.02 6.54
C ARG A 63 1.79 -3.99 7.64
N LEU A 64 2.57 -4.34 8.66
CA LEU A 64 2.92 -3.45 9.77
C LEU A 64 3.72 -2.24 9.29
N ALA A 65 4.69 -2.46 8.40
CA ALA A 65 5.52 -1.41 7.84
C ALA A 65 4.68 -0.40 7.05
N SER A 66 3.79 -0.85 6.16
CA SER A 66 2.93 0.08 5.42
C SER A 66 1.97 0.86 6.33
N GLN A 67 1.42 0.23 7.36
CA GLN A 67 0.59 0.94 8.36
C GLN A 67 1.37 2.01 9.13
N ALA A 68 2.66 1.79 9.37
CA ALA A 68 3.56 2.76 9.99
C ALA A 68 4.09 3.82 9.00
N GLY A 69 3.70 3.78 7.72
CA GLY A 69 4.14 4.69 6.67
C GLY A 69 5.32 4.19 5.82
N GLY A 70 5.89 3.03 6.17
CA GLY A 70 6.72 2.19 5.31
C GLY A 70 7.77 2.93 4.49
N LEU A 71 7.66 2.79 3.17
CA LEU A 71 8.53 3.43 2.19
C LEU A 71 7.96 4.77 1.68
N GLY A 72 6.75 5.14 2.13
CA GLY A 72 6.03 6.32 1.70
C GLY A 72 5.29 6.16 0.37
N LEU A 73 5.20 4.94 -0.19
CA LEU A 73 4.56 4.69 -1.48
C LEU A 73 3.06 4.93 -1.41
N ALA A 74 2.41 4.50 -0.32
CA ALA A 74 0.98 4.73 -0.13
C ALA A 74 0.65 6.24 -0.11
N LYS A 75 1.48 7.01 0.58
CA LYS A 75 1.39 8.48 0.64
C LYS A 75 1.62 9.13 -0.73
N MET A 76 2.63 8.69 -1.48
CA MET A 76 2.89 9.19 -2.82
C MET A 76 1.71 8.95 -3.77
N ILE A 77 1.10 7.75 -3.72
CA ILE A 77 -0.07 7.42 -4.55
C ILE A 77 -1.24 8.32 -4.18
N GLN A 78 -1.48 8.52 -2.88
CA GLN A 78 -2.53 9.42 -2.40
C GLN A 78 -2.32 10.85 -2.92
N GLU A 79 -1.14 11.42 -2.71
CA GLU A 79 -0.81 12.78 -3.18
C GLU A 79 -0.95 12.92 -4.70
N TYR A 80 -0.51 11.91 -5.46
CA TYR A 80 -0.62 11.92 -6.91
C TYR A 80 -2.08 11.90 -7.38
N THR A 81 -2.92 11.05 -6.78
CA THR A 81 -4.32 10.93 -7.19
C THR A 81 -5.16 12.12 -6.73
N GLU A 82 -4.90 12.68 -5.55
CA GLU A 82 -5.53 13.92 -5.10
C GLU A 82 -5.24 15.09 -6.06
N ASN A 83 -4.02 15.16 -6.60
CA ASN A 83 -3.63 16.18 -7.58
C ASN A 83 -4.21 15.92 -8.99
N MET A 84 -4.48 14.67 -9.37
CA MET A 84 -5.09 14.32 -10.66
C MET A 84 -6.61 14.43 -10.69
N LEU A 85 -7.27 14.31 -9.53
CA LEU A 85 -8.71 14.53 -9.43
C LEU A 85 -9.00 16.03 -9.58
N PRO A 86 -9.83 16.45 -10.55
CA PRO A 86 -10.09 17.87 -10.74
C PRO A 86 -10.66 18.49 -9.45
N PRO A 87 -10.15 19.65 -9.01
CA PRO A 87 -10.74 20.36 -7.89
C PRO A 87 -12.20 20.62 -8.23
N SER A 88 -13.09 20.44 -7.25
CA SER A 88 -14.53 20.60 -7.45
C SER A 88 -14.82 21.93 -8.16
N SER A 89 -15.15 21.89 -9.44
CA SER A 89 -15.65 23.04 -10.18
C SER A 89 -17.11 23.26 -9.78
N PHE A 90 -17.31 23.70 -8.54
CA PHE A 90 -18.47 24.50 -8.16
C PHE A 90 -18.02 25.96 -8.18
N GLN A 91 -17.80 26.49 -9.39
CA GLN A 91 -17.83 27.93 -9.59
C GLN A 91 -19.28 28.33 -9.85
N ASN A 92 -19.78 29.11 -8.89
CA ASN A 92 -21.06 29.79 -8.77
C ASN A 92 -21.77 30.12 -10.10
N ARG A 93 -23.06 29.79 -10.15
CA ARG A 93 -24.07 30.70 -10.71
C ARG A 93 -24.63 31.56 -9.59
#